data_AF-A0A165Q1S7-F1
#
_entry.id   AF-A0A165Q1S7-F1
#
_cell.length_a   1.000
_cell.length_b   1.000
_cell.length_c   1.000
_cell.angle_alpha   90.00
_cell.angle_beta   90.00
_cell.angle_gamma   90.00
#
_symmetry.space_group_name_H-M   'P 1'
#
loop_
_entity.id
_entity.type
_entity.pdbx_description
1 polymer ?
#
loop_
_entity_poly.entity_id
_entity_poly.type
_entity_poly.pdbx_seq_one_letter_code
_entity_poly.pdbx_strand_id
1 'polypeptide(L)'
;MATSLLCFPISHSSYSRTSRSILTLDKMGEYDLTYGTAHLGVSIACVLYGVTNLQTFLYFRTFPDDRLWNKIGVFWLWFLDTVHIVLCVYMVYYYVITEFGNRFALLTLNWSLKAQLILEALVISSAQTLYAIRVWKLDALRPREIGDERYRHRSYLGWLCL
;
A
#
# COMPACT_ATOMS: atom_id res chain seq x y z
N MET A 1 -71.18 -2.45 -15.93
CA MET A 1 -70.20 -1.87 -16.86
C MET A 1 -69.58 -0.65 -16.20
N ALA A 2 -68.26 -0.52 -16.30
CA ALA A 2 -67.44 0.62 -15.91
C ALA A 2 -67.29 0.88 -14.40
N THR A 3 -66.35 0.15 -13.78
CA THR A 3 -65.64 0.57 -12.56
C THR A 3 -64.89 1.87 -12.83
N SER A 4 -65.32 2.95 -12.19
CA SER A 4 -64.74 4.28 -12.24
C SER A 4 -63.28 4.29 -11.75
N LEU A 5 -62.41 4.70 -12.65
CA LEU A 5 -61.16 5.44 -12.46
C LEU A 5 -60.93 5.98 -11.03
N LEU A 6 -60.27 5.20 -10.17
CA LEU A 6 -59.40 5.75 -9.13
C LEU A 6 -57.98 5.75 -9.69
N CYS A 7 -57.68 6.78 -10.47
CA CYS A 7 -56.31 7.21 -10.72
C CYS A 7 -55.78 7.72 -9.37
N PHE A 8 -55.26 6.80 -8.56
CA PHE A 8 -54.56 7.11 -7.33
C PHE A 8 -53.34 7.98 -7.67
N PRO A 9 -53.20 9.19 -7.13
CA PRO A 9 -51.95 9.94 -7.21
C PRO A 9 -50.98 9.35 -6.17
N ILE A 10 -50.61 8.07 -6.32
CA ILE A 10 -49.47 7.50 -5.60
C ILE A 10 -48.29 7.65 -6.56
N SER A 11 -47.15 8.09 -6.03
CA SER A 11 -45.83 7.95 -6.69
C SER A 11 -45.32 9.14 -7.51
N HIS A 12 -45.11 10.29 -6.85
CA HIS A 12 -44.03 11.19 -7.27
C HIS A 12 -43.34 11.86 -6.07
N SER A 13 -44.11 12.26 -5.05
CA SER A 13 -43.56 12.84 -3.81
C SER A 13 -42.88 11.80 -2.91
N SER A 14 -43.48 10.60 -2.75
CA SER A 14 -42.87 9.51 -1.98
C SER A 14 -41.67 8.87 -2.69
N TYR A 15 -41.72 8.73 -4.03
CA TYR A 15 -40.57 8.24 -4.81
C TYR A 15 -39.38 9.20 -4.73
N SER A 16 -39.60 10.51 -4.88
CA SER A 16 -38.53 11.53 -4.76
C SER A 16 -38.02 11.74 -3.32
N ARG A 17 -38.82 11.39 -2.30
CA ARG A 17 -38.39 11.39 -0.88
C ARG A 17 -37.58 10.13 -0.54
N THR A 18 -38.04 8.96 -0.99
CA THR A 18 -37.31 7.68 -0.86
C THR A 18 -36.00 7.70 -1.65
N SER A 19 -36.01 8.26 -2.86
CA SER A 19 -34.81 8.41 -3.69
C SER A 19 -33.81 9.39 -3.05
N ARG A 20 -34.29 10.48 -2.43
CA ARG A 20 -33.44 11.36 -1.61
C ARG A 20 -32.87 10.66 -0.38
N SER A 21 -33.66 9.91 0.37
CA SER A 21 -33.15 9.20 1.56
C SER A 21 -32.14 8.11 1.19
N ILE A 22 -32.39 7.35 0.12
CA ILE A 22 -31.44 6.37 -0.39
C ILE A 22 -30.16 7.06 -0.85
N LEU A 23 -30.26 8.17 -1.59
CA LEU A 23 -29.09 8.93 -2.05
C LEU A 23 -28.30 9.57 -0.90
N THR A 24 -28.95 9.94 0.20
CA THR A 24 -28.25 10.40 1.41
C THR A 24 -27.60 9.25 2.19
N LEU A 25 -28.19 8.06 2.22
CA LEU A 25 -27.59 6.88 2.86
C LEU A 25 -26.40 6.36 2.06
N ASP A 26 -26.50 6.36 0.73
CA ASP A 26 -25.42 5.97 -0.17
C ASP A 26 -24.24 6.95 -0.04
N LYS A 27 -24.53 8.25 0.01
CA LYS A 27 -23.51 9.27 0.27
C LYS A 27 -22.88 9.16 1.65
N MET A 28 -23.66 8.94 2.71
CA MET A 28 -23.12 8.73 4.06
C MET A 28 -22.21 7.49 4.11
N GLY A 29 -22.66 6.39 3.51
CA GLY A 29 -21.88 5.16 3.40
C GLY A 29 -20.57 5.36 2.61
N GLU A 30 -20.59 6.14 1.54
CA GLU A 30 -19.39 6.44 0.73
C GLU A 30 -18.33 7.21 1.52
N TYR A 31 -18.73 8.16 2.38
CA TYR A 31 -17.79 8.89 3.25
C TYR A 31 -17.13 7.97 4.27
N ASP A 32 -17.94 7.23 5.03
CA ASP A 32 -17.45 6.33 6.07
C ASP A 32 -16.58 5.21 5.48
N LEU A 33 -16.95 4.69 4.31
CA LEU A 33 -16.18 3.70 3.59
C LEU A 33 -14.83 4.24 3.13
N THR A 34 -14.76 5.48 2.64
CA THR A 34 -13.51 6.08 2.15
C THR A 34 -12.50 6.27 3.28
N TYR A 35 -12.94 6.83 4.41
CA TYR A 35 -12.06 7.00 5.58
C TYR A 35 -11.68 5.67 6.22
N GLY A 36 -12.63 4.73 6.34
CA GLY A 36 -12.37 3.39 6.85
C GLY A 36 -11.37 2.62 5.99
N THR A 37 -11.51 2.70 4.66
CA THR A 37 -10.61 2.03 3.71
C THR A 37 -9.20 2.62 3.77
N ALA A 38 -9.06 3.95 3.85
CA ALA A 38 -7.75 4.59 3.98
C ALA A 38 -7.03 4.17 5.27
N HIS A 39 -7.75 4.10 6.40
CA HIS A 39 -7.19 3.68 7.68
C HIS A 39 -6.78 2.19 7.69
N LEU A 40 -7.60 1.32 7.10
CA LEU A 40 -7.27 -0.10 6.92
C LEU A 40 -6.05 -0.28 6.03
N GLY A 41 -5.92 0.49 4.95
CA GLY A 41 -4.76 0.46 4.06
C GLY A 41 -3.44 0.75 4.80
N VAL A 42 -3.41 1.83 5.61
CA VAL A 42 -2.25 2.17 6.44
C VAL A 42 -1.97 1.10 7.50
N SER A 43 -3.00 0.52 8.10
CA SER A 43 -2.84 -0.55 9.09
C SER A 43 -2.17 -1.79 8.49
N ILE A 44 -2.62 -2.22 7.30
CA ILE A 44 -2.03 -3.34 6.57
C ILE A 44 -0.58 -3.01 6.17
N ALA A 45 -0.32 -1.79 5.69
CA ALA A 45 1.02 -1.34 5.35
C ALA A 45 1.98 -1.38 6.56
N CYS A 46 1.51 -1.01 7.75
CA CYS A 46 2.28 -1.07 9.00
C CYS A 46 2.64 -2.52 9.38
N VAL A 47 1.72 -3.47 9.18
CA VAL A 47 1.99 -4.90 9.41
C VAL A 47 3.04 -5.41 8.42
N LEU A 48 2.90 -5.10 7.14
CA LEU A 48 3.87 -5.48 6.10
C LEU A 48 5.25 -4.88 6.39
N TYR A 49 5.32 -3.63 6.83
CA TYR A 49 6.56 -2.99 7.28
C TYR A 49 7.25 -3.75 8.42
N GLY A 50 6.48 -4.26 9.39
CA GLY A 50 7.01 -5.10 10.46
C GLY A 50 7.68 -6.37 9.94
N VAL A 51 7.12 -6.99 8.89
CA VAL A 51 7.71 -8.16 8.24
C VAL A 51 9.02 -7.79 7.55
N THR A 52 9.05 -6.69 6.77
CA THR A 52 10.25 -6.20 6.09
C THR A 52 11.38 -5.82 7.07
N ASN A 53 11.02 -5.32 8.26
CA ASN A 53 11.97 -5.04 9.34
C ASN A 53 12.61 -6.32 9.89
N LEU A 54 11.79 -7.33 10.18
CA LEU A 54 12.28 -8.62 10.67
C LEU A 54 13.20 -9.28 9.64
N GLN A 55 12.80 -9.20 8.38
CA GLN A 55 13.52 -9.69 7.21
C GLN A 55 14.90 -9.03 7.10
N THR A 56 14.95 -7.70 7.21
CA THR A 56 16.19 -6.93 7.27
C THR A 56 17.06 -7.34 8.46
N PHE A 57 16.47 -7.50 9.64
CA PHE A 57 17.19 -7.89 10.85
C PHE A 57 17.82 -9.29 10.73
N LEU A 58 17.08 -10.26 10.18
CA LEU A 58 17.57 -11.61 9.91
C LEU A 58 18.74 -11.61 8.92
N TYR A 59 18.69 -10.75 7.90
CA TYR A 59 19.78 -10.55 6.94
C TYR A 59 21.06 -10.06 7.63
N PHE A 60 20.95 -9.01 8.46
CA PHE A 60 22.08 -8.45 9.21
C PHE A 60 22.71 -9.46 10.18
N ARG A 61 21.90 -10.35 10.75
CA ARG A 61 22.37 -11.38 11.69
C ARG A 61 23.04 -12.57 11.00
N THR A 62 22.54 -12.97 9.83
CA THR A 62 22.99 -14.19 9.14
C THR A 62 24.29 -13.99 8.36
N PHE A 63 24.55 -12.77 7.88
CA PHE A 63 25.72 -12.46 7.05
C PHE A 63 26.55 -11.30 7.62
N PRO A 64 27.30 -11.53 8.72
CA PRO A 64 28.14 -10.49 9.32
C PRO A 64 29.32 -10.05 8.43
N ASP A 65 29.78 -10.92 7.52
CA ASP A 65 31.01 -10.75 6.72
C ASP A 65 30.75 -10.33 5.23
N ASP A 66 29.49 -10.06 4.87
CA ASP A 66 29.13 -9.74 3.49
C ASP A 66 29.45 -8.28 3.10
N ARG A 67 29.74 -8.05 1.81
CA ARG A 67 30.13 -6.74 1.24
C ARG A 67 29.20 -5.62 1.70
N LEU A 68 29.77 -4.62 2.38
CA LEU A 68 29.13 -3.39 2.89
C LEU A 68 28.12 -2.74 1.92
N TRP A 69 28.36 -2.85 0.61
CA TRP A 69 27.47 -2.36 -0.44
C TRP A 69 26.03 -2.91 -0.35
N ASN A 70 25.86 -4.20 -0.09
CA ASN A 70 24.50 -4.78 0.06
C ASN A 70 23.83 -4.29 1.36
N LYS A 71 24.62 -4.11 2.42
CA LYS A 71 24.16 -3.65 3.73
C LYS A 71 23.68 -2.19 3.68
N ILE A 72 24.40 -1.34 2.95
CA ILE A 72 24.03 0.06 2.68
C ILE A 72 22.76 0.12 1.84
N GLY A 73 22.64 -0.71 0.79
CA GLY A 73 21.43 -0.76 -0.04
C GLY A 73 20.17 -1.14 0.75
N VAL A 74 20.26 -2.16 1.61
CA VAL A 74 19.13 -2.57 2.46
C VAL A 74 18.78 -1.49 3.49
N PHE A 75 19.78 -0.87 4.13
CA PHE A 75 19.54 0.25 5.05
C PHE A 75 18.89 1.45 4.35
N TRP A 76 19.30 1.73 3.11
CA TRP A 76 18.73 2.80 2.30
C TRP A 76 17.28 2.54 1.93
N LEU A 77 16.95 1.32 1.47
CA LEU A 77 15.56 0.93 1.20
C LEU A 77 14.71 1.02 2.46
N TRP A 78 15.22 0.50 3.59
CA TRP A 78 14.54 0.57 4.86
C TRP A 78 14.25 2.02 5.28
N PHE A 79 15.23 2.91 5.15
CA PHE A 79 15.06 4.33 5.46
C PHE A 79 13.99 4.98 4.57
N LEU A 80 14.03 4.75 3.25
CA LEU A 80 13.01 5.27 2.33
C LEU A 80 11.61 4.77 2.66
N ASP A 81 11.47 3.48 2.97
CA ASP A 81 10.18 2.86 3.31
C ASP A 81 9.62 3.42 4.63
N THR A 82 10.50 3.67 5.60
CA THR A 82 10.14 4.31 6.88
C THR A 82 9.63 5.73 6.66
N VAL A 83 10.33 6.52 5.84
CA VAL A 83 9.91 7.88 5.48
C VAL A 83 8.56 7.83 4.75
N HIS A 84 8.38 6.90 3.81
CA HIS A 84 7.12 6.73 3.08
C HIS A 84 5.94 6.46 4.02
N ILE A 85 6.08 5.53 4.98
CA ILE A 85 5.02 5.23 5.95
C ILE A 85 4.72 6.41 6.87
N VAL A 86 5.75 7.12 7.34
CA VAL A 86 5.55 8.32 8.18
C VAL A 86 4.78 9.40 7.41
N LEU A 87 5.10 9.64 6.13
CA LEU A 87 4.33 10.55 5.29
C LEU A 87 2.89 10.07 5.10
N CYS A 88 2.68 8.76 4.92
CA CYS A 88 1.36 8.17 4.74
C CYS A 88 0.49 8.33 6.00
N VAL A 89 1.05 8.08 7.19
CA VAL A 89 0.38 8.27 8.48
C VAL A 89 0.08 9.76 8.72
N TYR A 90 1.04 10.64 8.42
CA TYR A 90 0.83 12.09 8.53
C TYR A 90 -0.28 12.59 7.60
N MET A 91 -0.33 12.07 6.37
CA MET A 91 -1.39 12.36 5.41
C MET A 91 -2.74 11.91 5.94
N VAL A 92 -2.87 10.65 6.35
CA VAL A 92 -4.13 10.15 6.91
C VAL A 92 -4.54 10.93 8.15
N TYR A 93 -3.60 11.29 9.03
CA TYR A 93 -3.88 12.14 10.20
C TYR A 93 -4.43 13.51 9.78
N TYR A 94 -3.79 14.18 8.82
CA TYR A 94 -4.22 15.50 8.35
C TYR A 94 -5.61 15.45 7.69
N TYR A 95 -5.86 14.42 6.89
CA TYR A 95 -7.13 14.22 6.19
C TYR A 95 -8.28 13.79 7.10
N VAL A 96 -8.00 12.96 8.11
CA VAL A 96 -9.01 12.40 9.02
C VAL A 96 -9.30 13.33 10.19
N ILE A 97 -8.35 14.12 10.67
CA ILE A 97 -8.53 14.89 11.92
C ILE A 97 -8.69 16.38 11.64
N THR A 98 -7.87 16.96 10.77
CA THR A 98 -7.82 18.42 10.59
C THR A 98 -8.95 18.93 9.69
N GLU A 99 -9.31 18.18 8.66
CA GLU A 99 -10.30 18.58 7.64
C GLU A 99 -11.57 17.72 7.65
N PHE A 100 -12.00 17.30 8.85
CA PHE A 100 -13.20 16.48 9.03
C PHE A 100 -14.44 17.26 8.56
N GLY A 101 -14.90 16.97 7.33
CA GLY A 101 -16.06 17.60 6.70
C GLY A 101 -15.77 18.46 5.46
N ASN A 102 -14.51 18.69 5.09
CA ASN A 102 -14.15 19.51 3.93
C ASN A 102 -13.77 18.66 2.71
N ARG A 103 -14.73 18.48 1.79
CA ARG A 103 -14.59 17.63 0.59
C ARG A 103 -13.52 18.14 -0.39
N PHE A 104 -13.16 19.42 -0.31
CA PHE A 104 -12.13 20.00 -1.16
C PHE A 104 -10.72 19.58 -0.76
N ALA A 105 -10.51 19.21 0.50
CA ALA A 105 -9.20 18.74 0.96
C ALA A 105 -8.74 17.51 0.15
N LEU A 106 -9.64 16.56 -0.16
CA LEU A 106 -9.31 15.34 -0.92
C LEU A 106 -8.94 15.63 -2.38
N LEU A 107 -9.48 16.70 -2.96
CA LEU A 107 -9.19 17.13 -4.34
C LEU A 107 -7.96 18.03 -4.41
N THR A 108 -7.56 18.68 -3.31
CA THR A 108 -6.31 19.42 -3.25
C THR A 108 -5.16 18.44 -3.16
N LEU A 109 -4.47 18.27 -4.28
CA LEU A 109 -3.29 17.42 -4.42
C LEU A 109 -2.16 18.01 -3.57
N ASN A 110 -2.13 17.60 -2.30
CA ASN A 110 -1.24 18.16 -1.31
C ASN A 110 0.21 17.76 -1.63
N TRP A 111 1.18 18.61 -1.25
CA TRP A 111 2.60 18.40 -1.57
C TRP A 111 3.11 17.02 -1.12
N SER A 112 2.58 16.53 0.00
CA SER A 112 2.87 15.20 0.54
C SER A 112 2.46 14.05 -0.37
N LEU A 113 1.39 14.17 -1.18
CA LEU A 113 0.96 13.13 -2.12
C LEU A 113 1.94 13.04 -3.31
N LYS A 114 2.42 14.19 -3.80
CA LYS A 114 3.50 14.24 -4.80
C LYS A 114 4.79 13.63 -4.25
N ALA A 115 5.15 13.97 -3.01
CA ALA A 115 6.34 13.43 -2.37
C ALA A 115 6.24 11.91 -2.18
N GLN A 116 5.06 11.40 -1.79
CA GLN A 116 4.79 9.96 -1.66
C GLN A 116 5.03 9.22 -2.98
N LEU A 117 4.49 9.73 -4.10
CA LEU A 117 4.63 9.11 -5.42
C LEU A 117 6.10 9.03 -5.88
N ILE A 118 6.88 10.07 -5.59
CA ILE A 118 8.31 10.10 -5.90
C ILE A 118 9.06 9.09 -5.03
N LEU A 119 8.76 9.01 -3.73
CA LEU A 119 9.37 8.06 -2.82
C LEU A 119 9.09 6.61 -3.23
N GLU A 120 7.84 6.29 -3.59
CA GLU A 120 7.46 4.96 -4.07
C GLU A 120 8.24 4.57 -5.34
N ALA A 121 8.38 5.48 -6.30
CA ALA A 121 9.17 5.23 -7.50
C ALA A 121 10.67 4.99 -7.18
N LEU A 122 11.21 5.69 -6.19
CA LEU A 122 12.58 5.46 -5.71
C LEU A 122 12.73 4.10 -5.01
N VAL A 123 11.75 3.69 -4.21
CA VAL A 123 11.73 2.35 -3.60
C VAL A 123 11.68 1.26 -4.66
N ILE A 124 10.80 1.38 -5.66
CA ILE A 124 10.66 0.39 -6.75
C ILE A 124 11.95 0.30 -7.57
N SER A 125 12.52 1.43 -7.99
CA SER A 125 13.75 1.45 -8.79
C SER A 125 14.95 0.89 -8.03
N SER A 126 15.08 1.20 -6.74
CA SER A 126 16.13 0.66 -5.90
C SER A 126 15.96 -0.85 -5.67
N ALA A 127 14.73 -1.33 -5.43
CA ALA A 127 14.42 -2.75 -5.33
C ALA A 127 14.76 -3.51 -6.62
N GLN A 128 14.34 -2.99 -7.78
CA GLN A 128 14.65 -3.59 -9.09
C GLN A 128 16.16 -3.69 -9.33
N THR A 129 16.92 -2.67 -8.96
CA THR A 129 18.38 -2.66 -9.08
C THR A 129 19.00 -3.78 -8.23
N LEU A 130 18.53 -3.96 -6.99
CA LEU A 130 18.98 -5.05 -6.13
C LEU A 130 18.64 -6.43 -6.71
N TYR A 131 17.42 -6.63 -7.21
CA TYR A 131 17.01 -7.87 -7.86
C TYR A 131 17.88 -8.18 -9.09
N ALA A 132 18.18 -7.18 -9.92
CA ALA A 132 19.04 -7.34 -11.08
C ALA A 132 20.47 -7.78 -10.70
N ILE A 133 21.06 -7.15 -9.68
CA ILE A 133 22.41 -7.52 -9.17
C ILE A 133 22.41 -8.96 -8.64
N ARG A 134 21.34 -9.39 -7.96
CA ARG A 134 21.21 -10.74 -7.42
C ARG A 134 21.09 -11.78 -8.54
N VAL A 135 20.28 -11.52 -9.56
CA VAL A 135 20.15 -12.39 -10.75
C VAL A 135 21.48 -12.53 -11.48
N TRP A 136 22.21 -11.43 -11.69
CA TRP A 136 23.52 -11.46 -12.36
C TRP A 136 24.54 -12.32 -11.61
N LYS A 137 24.55 -12.26 -10.28
CA LYS A 137 25.42 -13.13 -9.46
C LYS A 137 25.04 -14.60 -9.56
N LEU A 138 23.76 -14.93 -9.60
CA LEU A 138 23.29 -16.32 -9.76
C LEU A 138 23.64 -16.87 -11.14
N ASP A 139 23.48 -16.07 -12.20
CA ASP A 139 23.83 -16.47 -13.56
C ASP A 139 25.33 -16.69 -13.72
N ALA A 140 26.17 -15.84 -13.11
CA ALA A 140 27.62 -16.02 -13.10
C ALA A 140 28.08 -17.30 -12.34
N LEU A 141 27.26 -17.84 -11.43
CA LEU A 141 27.54 -19.06 -10.67
C LEU A 141 27.01 -20.34 -11.36
N ARG A 142 26.11 -20.19 -12.33
CA ARG A 142 25.49 -21.30 -13.09
C ARG A 142 26.48 -22.29 -13.72
N PRO A 143 27.69 -21.92 -14.20
CA PRO A 143 28.64 -22.89 -14.75
C PRO A 143 29.19 -23.90 -13.72
N ARG A 144 29.07 -23.65 -12.41
CA ARG A 144 29.55 -24.53 -11.34
C ARG A 144 28.45 -25.36 -10.65
N GLU A 145 27.17 -25.07 -10.91
CA GLU A 145 26.02 -25.65 -10.18
C GLU A 145 25.52 -27.01 -10.70
N ILE A 146 25.98 -27.49 -11.86
CA ILE A 146 25.49 -28.76 -12.46
C ILE A 146 25.75 -30.00 -11.56
N GLY A 147 26.50 -29.87 -10.45
CA GLY A 147 26.72 -30.94 -9.47
C GLY A 147 26.25 -30.70 -8.03
N ASP A 148 25.63 -29.56 -7.67
CA ASP A 148 25.39 -29.24 -6.23
C ASP A 148 23.99 -28.66 -5.92
N GLU A 149 23.04 -29.54 -5.57
CA GLU A 149 21.69 -29.16 -5.10
C GLU A 149 21.70 -28.38 -3.76
N ARG A 150 22.80 -28.38 -3.01
CA ARG A 150 22.88 -27.74 -1.69
C ARG A 150 22.91 -26.21 -1.77
N TYR A 151 23.34 -25.64 -2.90
CA TYR A 151 23.34 -24.19 -3.13
C TYR A 151 21.93 -23.62 -3.36
N ARG A 152 21.09 -24.36 -4.09
CA ARG A 152 19.71 -23.99 -4.37
C ARG A 152 18.90 -23.77 -3.08
N HIS A 153 19.09 -24.61 -2.06
CA HIS A 153 18.41 -24.48 -0.77
C HIS A 153 18.85 -23.24 0.04
N ARG A 154 20.13 -22.83 -0.04
CA ARG A 154 20.61 -21.60 0.60
C ARG A 154 20.11 -20.34 -0.09
N SER A 155 19.96 -20.38 -1.42
CA SER A 155 19.34 -19.31 -2.18
C SER A 155 17.89 -19.11 -1.77
N TYR A 156 17.09 -20.19 -1.68
CA TYR A 156 15.67 -20.10 -1.27
C TYR A 156 15.47 -19.60 0.17
N LEU A 157 16.35 -19.93 1.12
CA LEU A 157 16.30 -19.31 2.44
C LEU A 157 16.56 -17.79 2.39
N GLY A 158 17.41 -17.34 1.47
CA GLY A 158 17.61 -15.92 1.20
C GLY A 158 16.38 -15.25 0.58
N TRP A 159 15.63 -15.96 -0.28
CA TRP A 159 14.35 -15.52 -0.85
C TRP A 159 13.18 -15.54 0.14
N LEU A 160 13.28 -16.30 1.23
CA LEU A 160 12.28 -16.27 2.31
C LEU A 160 12.59 -15.15 3.33
N CYS A 161 13.87 -14.78 3.44
CA CYS A 161 14.37 -13.70 4.29
C CYS A 161 14.62 -12.39 3.53
N LEU A 162 14.09 -12.20 2.31
CA LEU A 162 14.08 -10.95 1.55
C LEU A 162 12.81 -10.85 0.71
#